data_AF-A0A5B8W9R9-F1
#
_entry.id   AF-A0A5B8W9R9-F1
#
_cell.length_a   1.000
_cell.length_b   1.000
_cell.length_c   1.000
_cell.angle_alpha   90.00
_cell.angle_beta   90.00
_cell.angle_gamma   90.00
#
_symmetry.space_group_name_H-M   'P 1'
#
loop_
_entity.id
_entity.type
_entity.pdbx_description
1 polymer ?
#
loop_
_entity_poly.entity_id
_entity_poly.type
_entity_poly.pdbx_seq_one_letter_code
_entity_poly.pdbx_strand_id
1 'polypeptide(L)'
;MAVALTVSVLISVASISRVFILSKQTKLQQDIIAGQQSRLLTLNEIIEQNGQSKADHIGHFVCLVSDYITKFEKLHRSIKRNTDVKTYREILPFFNETDIKQERKLLCRDFDKYFLKAFPNFVMEFNAMLKKDDQIWPKRIGQLNTELRIFALMKLGISDCETIAGILEYSANTIYVYKMRIKARLNVPADDVNGVPLFKASFDEAGRYVKSA
;
A
#
# COMPACT_ATOMS: atom_id res chain seq x y z
N MET A 1 -22.85 -5.68 77.83
CA MET A 1 -22.98 -6.92 77.02
C MET A 1 -23.76 -6.69 75.72
N ALA A 2 -25.02 -6.22 75.75
CA ALA A 2 -25.83 -6.01 74.53
C ALA A 2 -25.21 -5.05 73.50
N VAL A 3 -24.68 -3.89 73.94
CA VAL A 3 -24.05 -2.90 73.04
C VAL A 3 -22.84 -3.48 72.28
N ALA A 4 -21.97 -4.22 72.97
CA ALA A 4 -20.80 -4.86 72.36
C ALA A 4 -21.17 -5.91 71.31
N LEU A 5 -22.25 -6.67 71.53
CA LEU A 5 -22.78 -7.64 70.55
C LEU A 5 -23.32 -6.93 69.31
N THR A 6 -24.07 -5.84 69.48
CA THR A 6 -24.59 -5.07 68.33
C THR A 6 -23.49 -4.44 67.48
N VAL A 7 -22.43 -3.93 68.12
CA VAL A 7 -21.26 -3.38 67.41
C VAL A 7 -20.51 -4.47 66.67
N SER A 8 -20.30 -5.64 67.29
CA SER A 8 -19.65 -6.79 66.65
C SER A 8 -20.42 -7.29 65.42
N VAL A 9 -21.76 -7.36 65.50
CA VAL A 9 -22.61 -7.72 64.36
C VAL A 9 -22.50 -6.70 63.22
N LEU A 10 -22.51 -5.40 63.53
CA LEU A 10 -22.36 -4.34 62.51
C LEU A 10 -21.00 -4.41 61.79
N ILE A 11 -19.91 -4.64 62.53
CA ILE A 11 -18.57 -4.82 61.96
C ILE A 11 -18.52 -6.06 61.04
N SER A 12 -19.17 -7.15 61.45
CA SER A 12 -19.22 -8.39 60.67
C SER A 12 -19.96 -8.20 59.35
N VAL A 13 -21.13 -7.53 59.39
CA VAL A 13 -21.92 -7.18 58.19
C VAL A 13 -21.15 -6.24 57.26
N ALA A 14 -20.50 -5.21 57.81
CA ALA A 14 -19.68 -4.29 57.03
C ALA A 14 -18.50 -5.03 56.34
N SER A 15 -17.87 -5.97 57.03
CA SER A 15 -16.77 -6.78 56.48
C SER A 15 -17.25 -7.67 55.33
N ILE A 16 -18.40 -8.34 55.48
CA ILE A 16 -19.01 -9.17 54.42
C ILE A 16 -19.40 -8.30 53.21
N SER A 17 -19.98 -7.13 53.43
CA SER A 17 -20.35 -6.21 52.35
C SER A 17 -19.14 -5.72 51.56
N ARG A 18 -18.02 -5.43 52.23
CA ARG A 18 -16.76 -5.07 51.57
C ARG A 18 -16.20 -6.21 50.72
N VAL A 19 -16.19 -7.44 51.25
CA VAL A 19 -15.77 -8.63 50.50
C VAL A 19 -16.65 -8.85 49.27
N PHE A 20 -17.96 -8.64 49.39
CA PHE A 20 -18.89 -8.76 48.28
C PHE A 20 -18.65 -7.67 47.20
N ILE A 21 -18.45 -6.41 47.60
CA ILE A 21 -18.13 -5.32 46.67
C ILE A 21 -16.80 -5.56 45.95
N LEU A 22 -15.76 -5.96 46.69
CA LEU A 22 -14.44 -6.26 46.13
C LEU A 22 -14.49 -7.43 45.15
N SER A 23 -15.20 -8.50 45.50
CA SER A 23 -15.36 -9.67 44.60
C SER A 23 -16.16 -9.34 43.34
N LYS A 24 -17.08 -8.37 43.39
CA LYS A 24 -17.77 -7.87 42.20
C LYS A 24 -16.87 -6.99 41.33
N GLN A 25 -16.05 -6.14 41.96
CA GLN A 25 -15.08 -5.30 41.25
C GLN A 25 -14.00 -6.13 40.54
N THR A 26 -13.50 -7.19 41.17
CA THR A 26 -12.50 -8.09 40.55
C THR A 26 -13.08 -8.85 39.37
N LYS A 27 -14.34 -9.31 39.42
CA LYS A 27 -15.02 -9.92 38.27
C LYS A 27 -15.17 -8.94 37.10
N LEU A 28 -15.61 -7.71 37.37
CA LEU A 28 -15.72 -6.68 36.34
C LEU A 28 -14.35 -6.39 35.70
N GLN A 29 -13.29 -6.31 36.51
CA GLN A 29 -11.93 -6.16 36.00
C GLN A 29 -11.49 -7.36 35.17
N GLN A 30 -11.81 -8.59 35.59
CA GLN A 30 -11.54 -9.80 34.82
C GLN A 30 -12.25 -9.80 33.47
N ASP A 31 -13.52 -9.39 33.41
CA ASP A 31 -14.30 -9.30 32.17
C ASP A 31 -13.71 -8.23 31.23
N ILE A 32 -13.32 -7.08 31.77
CA ILE A 32 -12.64 -6.01 31.01
C ILE A 32 -11.30 -6.51 30.46
N ILE A 33 -10.48 -7.16 31.30
CA ILE A 33 -9.19 -7.71 30.90
C ILE A 33 -9.37 -8.78 29.82
N ALA A 34 -10.34 -9.68 29.98
CA ALA A 34 -10.65 -10.70 28.98
C ALA A 34 -11.08 -10.09 27.65
N GLY A 35 -11.92 -9.05 27.67
CA GLY A 35 -12.30 -8.31 26.46
C GLY A 35 -11.12 -7.61 25.80
N GLN A 36 -10.23 -6.98 26.57
CA GLN A 36 -9.01 -6.36 26.07
C GLN A 36 -8.04 -7.40 25.48
N GLN A 37 -7.89 -8.55 26.13
CA GLN A 37 -7.04 -9.63 25.65
C GLN A 37 -7.55 -10.21 24.33
N SER A 38 -8.86 -10.43 24.20
CA SER A 38 -9.48 -10.83 22.94
C SER A 38 -9.20 -9.82 21.82
N ARG A 39 -9.37 -8.51 22.11
CA ARG A 39 -9.05 -7.45 21.13
C ARG A 39 -7.58 -7.44 20.73
N LEU A 40 -6.65 -7.65 21.67
CA LEU A 40 -5.21 -7.71 21.38
C LEU A 40 -4.88 -8.92 20.49
N LEU A 41 -5.48 -10.08 20.74
CA LEU A 41 -5.30 -11.26 19.90
C LEU A 41 -5.80 -11.01 18.47
N THR A 42 -6.99 -10.43 18.31
CA THR A 42 -7.51 -10.06 16.99
C THR A 42 -6.61 -9.05 16.26
N LEU A 43 -6.09 -8.05 16.96
CA LEU A 43 -5.16 -7.08 16.36
C LEU A 43 -3.84 -7.75 15.96
N ASN A 44 -3.31 -8.65 16.77
CA ASN A 44 -2.11 -9.42 16.45
C ASN A 44 -2.32 -10.30 15.22
N GLU A 45 -3.45 -11.01 15.12
CA GLU A 45 -3.80 -11.80 13.93
C GLU A 45 -3.88 -10.91 12.67
N ILE A 46 -4.50 -9.73 12.76
CA ILE A 46 -4.55 -8.78 11.64
C ILE A 46 -3.14 -8.31 11.25
N ILE A 47 -2.28 -8.02 12.23
CA ILE A 47 -0.88 -7.61 11.99
C ILE A 47 -0.10 -8.75 11.33
N GLU A 48 -0.25 -9.98 11.82
CA GLU A 48 0.42 -11.17 11.28
C GLU A 48 -0.05 -11.46 9.85
N GLN A 49 -1.35 -11.46 9.59
CA GLN A 49 -1.91 -11.60 8.24
C GLN A 49 -1.40 -10.51 7.29
N ASN A 50 -1.34 -9.26 7.75
CA ASN A 50 -0.75 -8.17 6.99
C ASN A 50 0.74 -8.38 6.74
N GLY A 51 1.48 -8.88 7.72
CA GLY A 51 2.89 -9.23 7.62
C GLY A 51 3.15 -10.33 6.59
N GLN A 52 2.39 -11.42 6.67
CA GLN A 52 2.45 -12.53 5.73
C GLN A 52 2.16 -12.06 4.29
N SER A 53 1.09 -11.26 4.12
CA SER A 53 0.78 -10.66 2.82
C SER A 53 1.95 -9.81 2.30
N LYS A 54 2.55 -8.94 3.12
CA LYS A 54 3.74 -8.15 2.71
C LYS A 54 4.92 -9.04 2.31
N ALA A 55 5.20 -10.11 3.05
CA ALA A 55 6.26 -11.06 2.72
C ALA A 55 6.02 -11.76 1.37
N ASP A 56 4.78 -12.16 1.07
CA ASP A 56 4.42 -12.74 -0.23
C ASP A 56 4.71 -11.77 -1.39
N HIS A 57 4.43 -10.47 -1.21
CA HIS A 57 4.71 -9.45 -2.23
C HIS A 57 6.21 -9.26 -2.46
N ILE A 58 7.03 -9.26 -1.40
CA ILE A 58 8.50 -9.20 -1.50
C ILE A 58 9.02 -10.44 -2.21
N GLY A 59 8.55 -11.64 -1.82
CA GLY A 59 8.92 -12.89 -2.48
C GLY A 59 8.61 -12.86 -3.97
N HIS A 60 7.43 -12.36 -4.36
CA HIS A 60 7.08 -12.19 -5.76
C HIS A 60 7.99 -11.19 -6.49
N PHE A 61 8.31 -10.04 -5.87
CA PHE A 61 9.23 -9.07 -6.45
C PHE A 61 10.62 -9.68 -6.69
N VAL A 62 11.14 -10.47 -5.74
CA VAL A 62 12.41 -11.19 -5.90
C VAL A 62 12.36 -12.18 -7.07
N CYS A 63 11.26 -12.94 -7.21
CA CYS A 63 11.07 -13.83 -8.36
C CYS A 63 11.05 -13.05 -9.68
N LEU A 64 10.32 -11.92 -9.74
CA LEU A 64 10.24 -11.08 -10.94
C LEU A 64 11.62 -10.55 -11.35
N VAL A 65 12.41 -10.06 -10.39
CA VAL A 65 13.79 -9.61 -10.64
C VAL A 65 14.66 -10.76 -11.14
N SER A 66 14.55 -11.96 -10.55
CA SER A 66 15.26 -13.16 -11.00
C SER A 66 14.93 -13.55 -12.44
N ASP A 67 13.65 -13.48 -12.82
CA ASP A 67 13.20 -13.74 -14.18
C ASP A 67 13.79 -12.73 -15.17
N TYR A 68 13.79 -11.44 -14.81
CA TYR A 68 14.40 -10.39 -15.63
C TYR A 68 15.93 -10.53 -15.73
N ILE A 69 16.63 -10.89 -14.64
CA ILE A 69 18.06 -11.20 -14.67
C ILE A 69 18.32 -12.36 -15.64
N THR A 70 17.52 -13.43 -15.56
CA THR A 70 17.65 -14.59 -16.45
C THR A 70 17.45 -14.21 -17.92
N LYS A 71 16.44 -13.38 -18.22
CA LYS A 71 16.21 -12.83 -19.58
C LYS A 71 17.41 -12.00 -20.04
N PHE A 72 17.95 -11.13 -19.18
CA PHE A 72 19.10 -10.30 -19.47
C PHE A 72 20.37 -11.13 -19.71
N GLU A 73 20.63 -12.16 -18.90
CA GLU A 73 21.76 -13.06 -19.12
C GLU A 73 21.67 -13.81 -20.45
N LYS A 74 20.47 -14.26 -20.85
CA LYS A 74 20.26 -14.89 -22.16
C LYS A 74 20.61 -13.94 -23.29
N LEU A 75 20.16 -12.68 -23.19
CA LEU A 75 20.52 -11.63 -24.14
C LEU A 75 22.04 -11.41 -24.18
N HIS A 76 22.68 -11.22 -23.02
CA HIS A 76 24.11 -10.99 -22.91
C HIS A 76 24.93 -12.16 -23.49
N ARG A 77 24.55 -13.42 -23.19
CA ARG A 77 25.18 -14.63 -23.75
C ARG A 77 25.03 -14.69 -25.27
N SER A 78 23.85 -14.36 -25.80
CA SER A 78 23.58 -14.33 -27.24
C SER A 78 24.44 -13.29 -27.96
N ILE A 79 24.49 -12.06 -27.43
CA ILE A 79 25.32 -10.99 -27.99
C ILE A 79 26.80 -11.38 -27.99
N LYS A 80 27.31 -11.91 -26.86
CA LYS A 80 28.70 -12.33 -26.72
C LYS A 80 29.06 -13.41 -27.75
N ARG A 81 28.26 -14.47 -27.85
CA ARG A 81 28.47 -15.58 -28.79
C ARG A 81 28.50 -15.10 -30.25
N ASN A 82 27.61 -14.19 -30.64
CA ASN A 82 27.49 -13.74 -32.03
C ASN A 82 28.57 -12.71 -32.42
N THR A 83 29.08 -11.95 -31.43
CA THR A 83 30.19 -11.02 -31.63
C THR A 83 31.50 -11.77 -31.84
N ASP A 84 31.73 -12.86 -31.09
CA ASP A 84 32.92 -13.71 -31.21
C ASP A 84 32.99 -14.45 -32.57
N VAL A 85 31.84 -14.73 -33.20
CA VAL A 85 31.73 -15.44 -34.48
C VAL A 85 31.58 -14.47 -35.68
N LYS A 86 31.66 -13.15 -35.49
CA LYS A 86 31.39 -12.10 -36.52
C LYS A 86 30.06 -12.28 -37.28
N THR A 87 29.12 -13.05 -36.73
CA THR A 87 27.88 -13.42 -37.44
C THR A 87 26.74 -12.55 -36.95
N TYR A 88 26.73 -11.30 -37.44
CA TYR A 88 25.73 -10.29 -37.08
C TYR A 88 24.29 -10.68 -37.47
N ARG A 89 24.11 -11.61 -38.42
CA ARG A 89 22.80 -12.12 -38.85
C ARG A 89 22.05 -12.91 -37.78
N GLU A 90 22.74 -13.54 -36.83
CA GLU A 90 22.13 -14.36 -35.77
C GLU A 90 21.58 -13.53 -34.59
N ILE A 91 21.87 -12.22 -34.57
CA ILE A 91 21.44 -11.31 -33.50
C ILE A 91 20.02 -10.76 -33.75
N LEU A 92 19.66 -10.57 -35.03
CA LEU A 92 18.37 -9.99 -35.46
C LEU A 92 17.13 -10.80 -35.03
N PRO A 93 17.10 -12.16 -35.11
CA PRO A 93 15.95 -12.94 -34.67
C PRO A 93 15.60 -12.75 -33.20
N PHE A 94 16.60 -12.58 -32.33
CA PHE A 94 16.39 -12.41 -30.89
C PHE A 94 15.71 -11.07 -30.55
N PHE A 95 16.03 -10.01 -31.30
CA PHE A 95 15.34 -8.72 -31.21
C PHE A 95 13.92 -8.77 -31.76
N ASN A 96 13.64 -9.66 -32.72
CA ASN A 96 12.31 -9.87 -33.27
C ASN A 96 11.42 -10.77 -32.38
N GLU A 97 12.00 -11.67 -31.59
CA GLU A 97 11.26 -12.52 -30.64
C GLU A 97 10.74 -11.76 -29.41
N THR A 98 11.44 -10.68 -29.01
CA THR A 98 11.03 -9.90 -27.84
C THR A 98 10.12 -8.75 -28.25
N ASP A 99 8.81 -8.96 -28.19
CA ASP A 99 7.84 -7.85 -28.30
C ASP A 99 7.87 -7.02 -27.01
N ILE A 100 8.68 -5.97 -27.01
CA ILE A 100 8.82 -5.00 -25.91
C ILE A 100 7.45 -4.43 -25.49
N LYS A 101 6.52 -4.23 -26.44
CA LYS A 101 5.18 -3.72 -26.13
C LYS A 101 4.38 -4.76 -25.35
N GLN A 102 4.53 -6.04 -25.66
CA GLN A 102 3.88 -7.12 -24.93
C GLN A 102 4.47 -7.28 -23.52
N GLU A 103 5.79 -7.25 -23.38
CA GLU A 103 6.46 -7.28 -22.07
C GLU A 103 6.00 -6.12 -21.18
N ARG A 104 5.79 -4.94 -21.76
CA ARG A 104 5.28 -3.79 -20.98
C ARG A 104 3.82 -3.92 -20.58
N LYS A 105 2.97 -4.50 -21.44
CA LYS A 105 1.60 -4.83 -21.07
C LYS A 105 1.58 -5.83 -19.91
N LEU A 106 2.47 -6.82 -19.91
CA LEU A 106 2.63 -7.77 -18.81
C LEU A 106 3.06 -7.06 -17.54
N LEU A 107 4.09 -6.21 -17.60
CA LEU A 107 4.53 -5.37 -16.47
C LEU A 107 3.37 -4.57 -15.86
N CYS A 108 2.60 -3.85 -16.68
CA CYS A 108 1.47 -3.06 -16.19
C CYS A 108 0.36 -3.91 -15.58
N ARG A 109 0.06 -5.07 -16.19
CA ARG A 109 -0.96 -6.00 -15.67
C ARG A 109 -0.54 -6.58 -14.32
N ASP A 110 0.72 -6.99 -14.22
CA ASP A 110 1.25 -7.59 -13.00
C ASP A 110 1.34 -6.51 -11.91
N PHE A 111 1.80 -5.30 -12.24
CA PHE A 111 1.73 -4.13 -11.37
C PHE A 111 0.32 -3.91 -10.81
N ASP A 112 -0.70 -3.78 -11.67
CA ASP A 112 -2.08 -3.55 -11.24
C ASP A 112 -2.54 -4.62 -10.25
N LYS A 113 -2.28 -5.90 -10.57
CA LYS A 113 -2.66 -7.05 -9.76
C LYS A 113 -2.02 -7.02 -8.37
N TYR A 114 -0.70 -6.86 -8.30
CA TYR A 114 0.02 -6.88 -7.02
C TYR A 114 -0.23 -5.62 -6.20
N PHE A 115 -0.30 -4.46 -6.86
CA PHE A 115 -0.63 -3.21 -6.19
C PHE A 115 -2.03 -3.25 -5.57
N LEU A 116 -3.05 -3.71 -6.30
CA LEU A 116 -4.41 -3.81 -5.77
C LEU A 116 -4.55 -4.89 -4.69
N LYS A 117 -3.73 -5.94 -4.70
CA LYS A 117 -3.68 -6.90 -3.59
C LYS A 117 -3.09 -6.27 -2.32
N ALA A 118 -2.07 -5.42 -2.47
CA ALA A 118 -1.45 -4.70 -1.36
C ALA A 118 -2.31 -3.52 -0.86
N PHE A 119 -3.07 -2.87 -1.74
CA PHE A 119 -3.93 -1.73 -1.44
C PHE A 119 -5.36 -1.93 -2.00
N PRO A 120 -6.17 -2.82 -1.41
CA PRO A 120 -7.49 -3.19 -1.95
C PRO A 120 -8.48 -2.02 -2.09
N ASN A 121 -8.40 -1.05 -1.18
CA ASN A 121 -9.27 0.12 -1.16
C ASN A 121 -8.73 1.31 -1.96
N PHE A 122 -7.58 1.17 -2.62
CA PHE A 122 -6.90 2.30 -3.28
C PHE A 122 -7.81 3.09 -4.22
N VAL A 123 -8.57 2.42 -5.09
CA VAL A 123 -9.43 3.10 -6.06
C VAL A 123 -10.52 3.92 -5.36
N MET A 124 -11.07 3.38 -4.27
CA MET A 124 -12.09 4.06 -3.48
C MET A 124 -11.50 5.25 -2.72
N GLU A 125 -10.37 5.06 -2.05
CA GLU A 125 -9.64 6.12 -1.36
C GLU A 125 -9.21 7.23 -2.32
N PHE A 126 -8.75 6.87 -3.53
CA PHE A 126 -8.40 7.81 -4.58
C PHE A 126 -9.59 8.66 -5.02
N ASN A 127 -10.73 8.02 -5.29
CA ASN A 127 -11.94 8.70 -5.73
C ASN A 127 -12.60 9.54 -4.63
N ALA A 128 -12.41 9.19 -3.36
CA ALA A 128 -12.88 10.00 -2.23
C ALA A 128 -12.17 11.35 -2.14
N MET A 129 -10.96 11.47 -2.71
CA MET A 129 -10.21 12.74 -2.78
C MET A 129 -10.66 13.64 -3.94
N LEU A 130 -11.42 13.11 -4.90
CA LEU A 130 -11.88 13.84 -6.08
C LEU A 130 -13.29 14.38 -5.88
N LYS A 131 -13.62 15.45 -6.61
CA LYS A 131 -15.01 15.89 -6.73
C LYS A 131 -15.85 14.75 -7.32
N LYS A 132 -17.12 14.65 -6.91
CA LYS A 132 -18.02 13.56 -7.29
C LYS A 132 -18.10 13.35 -8.81
N ASP A 133 -18.12 14.44 -9.58
CA ASP A 133 -18.23 14.41 -11.04
C ASP A 133 -16.90 14.12 -11.75
N ASP A 134 -15.78 14.20 -11.03
CA ASP A 134 -14.42 14.00 -11.55
C ASP A 134 -13.83 12.62 -11.18
N GLN A 135 -14.63 11.74 -10.57
CA GLN A 135 -14.18 10.42 -10.15
C GLN A 135 -13.75 9.54 -11.33
N ILE A 136 -12.63 8.85 -11.16
CA ILE A 136 -11.99 7.98 -12.13
C ILE A 136 -12.08 6.54 -11.68
N TRP A 137 -12.89 5.76 -12.40
CA TRP A 137 -13.08 4.35 -12.13
C TRP A 137 -12.39 3.47 -13.18
N PRO A 138 -11.83 2.32 -12.79
CA PRO A 138 -11.34 1.32 -13.73
C PRO A 138 -12.42 0.86 -14.72
N LYS A 139 -12.00 0.55 -15.95
CA LYS A 139 -12.89 -0.09 -16.94
C LYS A 139 -13.20 -1.55 -16.60
N ARG A 140 -12.32 -2.21 -15.85
CA ARG A 140 -12.46 -3.61 -15.41
C ARG A 140 -11.96 -3.73 -13.98
N ILE A 141 -12.63 -4.57 -13.20
CA ILE A 141 -12.22 -4.90 -11.83
C ILE A 141 -10.82 -5.53 -11.89
N GLY A 142 -9.93 -5.11 -10.97
CA GLY A 142 -8.56 -5.62 -10.89
C GLY A 142 -7.58 -5.02 -11.90
N GLN A 143 -7.98 -3.97 -12.63
CA GLN A 143 -7.09 -3.21 -13.54
C GLN A 143 -7.06 -1.75 -13.14
N LEU A 144 -5.95 -1.07 -13.41
CA LEU A 144 -5.82 0.36 -13.25
C LEU A 144 -5.73 1.02 -14.63
N ASN A 145 -6.37 2.18 -14.78
CA ASN A 145 -6.15 3.05 -15.94
C ASN A 145 -4.88 3.90 -15.72
N THR A 146 -4.42 4.61 -16.75
CA THR A 146 -3.16 5.36 -16.70
C THR A 146 -3.08 6.34 -15.53
N GLU A 147 -4.14 7.11 -15.28
CA GLU A 147 -4.19 8.05 -14.16
C GLU A 147 -4.02 7.31 -12.83
N LEU A 148 -4.81 6.25 -12.60
CA LEU A 148 -4.70 5.44 -11.39
C LEU A 148 -3.31 4.79 -11.22
N ARG A 149 -2.65 4.35 -12.30
CA ARG A 149 -1.29 3.81 -12.25
C ARG A 149 -0.26 4.86 -11.84
N ILE A 150 -0.36 6.08 -12.36
CA ILE A 150 0.52 7.19 -11.97
C ILE A 150 0.42 7.42 -10.45
N PHE A 151 -0.80 7.46 -9.93
CA PHE A 151 -1.03 7.71 -8.50
C PHE A 151 -0.72 6.49 -7.62
N ALA A 152 -0.84 5.28 -8.16
CA ALA A 152 -0.38 4.06 -7.50
C ALA A 152 1.15 4.06 -7.35
N LEU A 153 1.90 4.45 -8.40
CA LEU A 153 3.34 4.60 -8.34
C LEU A 153 3.77 5.67 -7.32
N MET A 154 3.07 6.81 -7.29
CA MET A 154 3.30 7.85 -6.28
C MET A 154 3.03 7.34 -4.85
N LYS A 155 1.99 6.52 -4.65
CA LYS A 155 1.69 5.88 -3.36
C LYS A 155 2.80 4.93 -2.90
N LEU A 156 3.53 4.32 -3.84
CA LEU A 156 4.72 3.51 -3.56
C LEU A 156 6.00 4.35 -3.35
N GLY A 157 5.91 5.68 -3.42
CA GLY A 157 7.06 6.59 -3.27
C GLY A 157 7.79 6.90 -4.57
N ILE A 158 7.35 6.36 -5.71
CA ILE A 158 7.90 6.70 -7.03
C ILE A 158 7.15 7.92 -7.53
N SER A 159 7.66 9.10 -7.18
CA SER A 159 7.01 10.36 -7.47
C SER A 159 7.58 11.05 -8.70
N ASP A 160 8.78 10.75 -9.18
CA ASP A 160 9.43 11.53 -10.23
C ASP A 160 8.85 11.26 -11.62
N CYS A 161 8.66 12.33 -12.40
CA CYS A 161 8.00 12.23 -13.70
C CYS A 161 8.81 11.42 -14.72
N GLU A 162 10.13 11.40 -14.61
CA GLU A 162 11.01 10.67 -15.53
C GLU A 162 10.92 9.15 -15.30
N THR A 163 10.97 8.71 -14.06
CA THR A 163 10.85 7.28 -13.70
C THR A 163 9.46 6.78 -14.02
N ILE A 164 8.40 7.52 -13.65
CA ILE A 164 7.03 7.15 -14.00
C ILE A 164 6.85 7.08 -15.52
N ALA A 165 7.41 8.05 -16.26
CA ALA A 165 7.40 8.06 -17.73
C ALA A 165 8.09 6.83 -18.32
N GLY A 166 9.25 6.47 -17.78
CA GLY A 166 10.01 5.29 -18.19
C GLY A 166 9.25 3.99 -17.93
N ILE A 167 8.53 3.88 -16.80
CA ILE A 167 7.71 2.71 -16.47
C ILE A 167 6.50 2.61 -17.42
N LEU A 168 5.80 3.72 -17.65
CA LEU A 168 4.51 3.74 -18.34
C LEU A 168 4.59 4.02 -19.86
N GLU A 169 5.78 4.21 -20.44
CA GLU A 169 5.98 4.58 -21.86
C GLU A 169 5.33 5.92 -22.26
N TYR A 170 5.41 6.92 -21.37
CA TYR A 170 5.02 8.29 -21.68
C TYR A 170 6.22 9.22 -21.70
N SER A 171 6.03 10.46 -22.14
CA SER A 171 7.02 11.52 -21.87
C SER A 171 6.84 12.02 -20.43
N ALA A 172 7.91 12.53 -19.84
CA ALA A 172 7.85 13.17 -18.52
C ALA A 172 6.82 14.31 -18.49
N ASN A 173 6.69 15.05 -19.60
CA ASN A 173 5.68 16.09 -19.76
C ASN A 173 4.25 15.53 -19.72
N THR A 174 3.99 14.42 -20.41
CA THR A 174 2.68 13.77 -20.35
C THR A 174 2.33 13.35 -18.92
N ILE A 175 3.28 12.78 -18.17
CA ILE A 175 3.08 12.44 -16.75
C ILE A 175 2.81 13.69 -15.91
N TYR A 176 3.57 14.78 -16.13
CA TYR A 176 3.35 16.06 -15.46
C TYR A 176 1.93 16.58 -15.70
N VAL A 177 1.47 16.58 -16.95
CA VAL A 177 0.11 17.01 -17.32
C VAL A 177 -0.96 16.16 -16.63
N TYR A 178 -0.81 14.84 -16.59
CA TYR A 178 -1.74 13.97 -15.84
C TYR A 178 -1.81 14.35 -14.36
N LYS A 179 -0.67 14.56 -13.70
CA LYS A 179 -0.63 14.96 -12.29
C LYS A 179 -1.33 16.29 -12.06
N MET A 180 -1.06 17.29 -12.90
CA MET A 180 -1.68 18.62 -12.79
C MET A 180 -3.19 18.56 -13.00
N ARG A 181 -3.67 17.75 -13.96
CA ARG A 181 -5.11 17.55 -14.20
C ARG A 181 -5.81 16.94 -12.99
N ILE A 182 -5.21 15.94 -12.35
CA ILE A 182 -5.79 15.34 -11.15
C ILE A 182 -5.74 16.31 -9.96
N LYS A 183 -4.64 17.06 -9.80
CA LYS A 183 -4.55 18.09 -8.75
C LYS A 183 -5.69 19.10 -8.84
N ALA A 184 -6.07 19.53 -10.04
CA ALA A 184 -7.18 20.46 -10.27
C ALA A 184 -8.58 19.89 -9.95
N ARG A 185 -8.70 18.56 -9.87
CA ARG A 185 -9.94 17.82 -9.60
C ARG A 185 -10.12 17.43 -8.13
N LEU A 186 -9.13 17.71 -7.28
CA LEU A 186 -9.20 17.40 -5.85
C LEU A 186 -10.34 18.18 -5.18
N ASN A 187 -10.98 17.54 -4.20
CA ASN A 187 -12.05 18.10 -3.38
C ASN A 187 -11.52 18.82 -2.12
N VAL A 188 -10.30 19.35 -2.18
CA VAL A 188 -9.58 19.95 -1.05
C VAL A 188 -9.18 21.39 -1.40
N PRO A 189 -9.28 22.37 -0.47
CA PRO A 189 -8.76 23.72 -0.68
C PRO A 189 -7.25 23.71 -1.01
N ALA A 190 -6.79 24.63 -1.87
CA ALA A 190 -5.42 24.64 -2.39
C ALA A 190 -4.33 24.63 -1.30
N ASP A 191 -4.63 25.20 -0.12
CA ASP A 191 -3.71 25.32 1.01
C ASP A 191 -3.54 24.02 1.82
N ASP A 192 -4.39 23.00 1.62
CA ASP A 192 -4.38 21.74 2.36
C ASP A 192 -4.04 20.51 1.48
N VAL A 193 -3.65 20.75 0.22
CA VAL A 193 -3.18 19.69 -0.71
C VAL A 193 -1.91 19.02 -0.18
N ASN A 194 -1.11 19.73 0.62
CA ASN A 194 0.07 19.22 1.31
C ASN A 194 -0.28 18.34 2.54
N GLY A 195 -1.54 18.33 3.00
CA GLY A 195 -2.05 17.48 4.07
C GLY A 195 -2.47 16.07 3.60
N VAL A 196 -2.66 15.88 2.29
CA VAL A 196 -3.08 14.59 1.72
C VAL A 196 -1.87 13.63 1.67
N PRO A 197 -1.90 12.46 2.33
CA PRO A 197 -0.75 11.55 2.42
C PRO A 197 -0.16 11.10 1.08
N LEU A 198 -0.96 11.14 0.00
CA LEU A 198 -0.55 10.80 -1.36
C LEU A 198 0.27 11.90 -2.06
N PHE A 199 0.21 13.15 -1.57
CA PHE A 199 0.79 14.34 -2.20
C PHE A 199 1.87 15.02 -1.34
N LYS A 200 1.93 14.70 -0.04
CA LYS A 200 2.81 15.33 0.96
C LYS A 200 4.32 15.22 0.65
N ALA A 201 4.74 14.26 -0.16
CA ALA A 201 6.14 14.06 -0.55
C ALA A 201 6.48 14.55 -1.97
N SER A 202 5.52 15.10 -2.71
CA SER A 202 5.66 15.38 -4.14
C SER A 202 5.57 16.85 -4.52
N PHE A 203 5.16 17.75 -3.62
CA PHE A 203 4.91 19.16 -3.94
C PHE A 203 5.42 20.12 -2.84
N ASP A 204 6.01 21.26 -3.22
CA ASP A 204 6.41 22.33 -2.30
C ASP A 204 5.20 23.13 -1.82
N GLU A 205 5.43 24.05 -0.88
CA GLU A 205 4.40 24.98 -0.38
C GLU A 205 3.80 25.88 -1.48
N ALA A 206 4.48 26.02 -2.62
CA ALA A 206 3.97 26.72 -3.81
C ALA A 206 3.21 25.78 -4.78
N GLY A 207 3.04 24.51 -4.42
CA GLY A 207 2.35 23.52 -5.21
C GLY A 207 3.12 23.02 -6.44
N ARG A 208 4.41 23.30 -6.56
CA ARG A 208 5.31 22.81 -7.61
C ARG A 208 5.93 21.48 -7.21
N TYR A 209 6.20 20.64 -8.19
CA TYR A 209 6.76 19.31 -7.94
C TYR A 209 8.19 19.42 -7.37
N VAL A 210 8.46 18.77 -6.23
CA VAL A 210 9.80 18.72 -5.63
C VAL A 210 10.41 17.37 -5.95
N LYS A 211 11.55 17.38 -6.64
CA LYS A 211 12.36 16.19 -6.88
C LYS A 211 12.81 15.62 -5.53
N SER A 212 12.47 14.38 -5.22
CA SER A 212 13.08 13.68 -4.09
C SER A 212 14.58 13.56 -4.35
N ALA A 213 15.39 14.06 -3.42
CA ALA A 213 16.84 13.95 -3.45
C ALA A 213 17.28 12.48 -3.38
#